data_AF-A0A966WQL7-F1
#
_entry.id   AF-A0A966WQL7-F1
#
_cell.length_a   1.000
_cell.length_b   1.000
_cell.length_c   1.000
_cell.angle_alpha   90.00
_cell.angle_beta   90.00
_cell.angle_gamma   90.00
#
_symmetry.space_group_name_H-M   'P 1'
#
loop_
_entity.id
_entity.type
_entity.pdbx_description
1 polymer ?
#
loop_
_entity_poly.entity_id
_entity_poly.type
_entity_poly.pdbx_seq_one_letter_code
_entity_poly.pdbx_strand_id
1 'polypeptide(L)' 'MKRVCITGVGLISSLGVGRQAHVPLGPAQRDAQSFAPFPIHPLPALGMENVIPRREYRQMENFQRLGTYAAGLAIA' A
#
# COMPACT_ATOMS: atom_id res chain seq x y z
N MET A 1 -2.64 0.41 -34.31
CA MET A 1 -2.47 0.50 -32.84
C MET A 1 -2.00 -0.84 -32.30
N LYS A 2 -1.10 -0.84 -31.30
CA LYS A 2 -0.68 -2.07 -30.60
C LYS A 2 -1.64 -2.37 -29.45
N ARG A 3 -1.91 -3.66 -29.18
CA ARG A 3 -2.68 -4.07 -27.99
C ARG A 3 -1.81 -3.95 -26.75
N VAL A 4 -2.39 -3.42 -25.67
CA VAL A 4 -1.78 -3.29 -24.35
C VAL A 4 -2.70 -3.96 -23.35
N CYS A 5 -2.15 -4.74 -22.43
CA CYS A 5 -2.90 -5.47 -21.41
C CYS A 5 -2.33 -5.16 -20.02
N ILE A 6 -3.20 -5.23 -19.00
CA ILE A 6 -2.78 -5.17 -17.60
C ILE A 6 -2.41 -6.59 -17.17
N THR A 7 -1.16 -6.79 -16.75
CA THR A 7 -0.63 -8.12 -16.39
C THR A 7 -0.27 -8.28 -14.92
N GLY A 8 -0.34 -7.20 -14.13
CA GLY A 8 -0.01 -7.21 -12.71
C GLY A 8 -0.64 -6.03 -11.99
N VAL A 9 -0.95 -6.21 -10.70
CA VAL A 9 -1.49 -5.15 -9.85
C VAL A 9 -0.92 -5.28 -8.44
N GLY A 10 -0.38 -4.18 -7.93
CA GLY A 10 0.04 -4.05 -6.54
C GLY A 10 -0.91 -3.12 -5.83
N LEU A 11 -1.53 -3.59 -4.76
CA LEU A 11 -2.55 -2.84 -4.03
C LEU A 11 -2.18 -2.76 -2.55
N ILE A 12 -2.21 -1.54 -2.04
CA ILE A 12 -2.08 -1.25 -0.62
C ILE A 12 -3.09 -0.16 -0.30
N SER A 13 -3.90 -0.40 0.72
CA SER A 13 -4.81 0.60 1.25
C SER A 13 -5.04 0.34 2.73
N SER A 14 -5.92 1.11 3.36
CA SER A 14 -6.40 0.85 4.71
C SER A 14 -7.18 -0.47 4.85
N LEU A 15 -7.53 -1.13 3.75
CA LEU A 15 -8.10 -2.49 3.76
C LEU A 15 -7.05 -3.58 3.95
N GLY A 16 -5.78 -3.29 3.64
CA GLY A 16 -4.70 -4.28 3.69
C GLY A 16 -3.82 -4.27 2.44
N VAL A 17 -3.12 -5.38 2.25
CA VAL A 17 -2.15 -5.58 1.16
C VAL A 17 -2.65 -6.65 0.19
N GLY A 18 -2.50 -6.38 -1.11
CA GLY A 18 -2.80 -7.32 -2.19
C GLY A 18 -4.29 -7.54 -2.44
N ARG A 19 -4.59 -8.32 -3.48
CA ARG A 19 -5.97 -8.55 -3.95
C ARG A 19 -6.88 -9.12 -2.88
N GLN A 20 -6.39 -10.07 -2.08
CA GLN A 20 -7.21 -10.81 -1.13
C GLN A 20 -7.82 -9.93 -0.04
N ALA A 21 -7.09 -8.90 0.40
CA ALA A 21 -7.59 -7.89 1.33
C ALA A 21 -8.69 -6.99 0.72
N HIS A 22 -8.76 -6.89 -0.61
CA HIS A 22 -9.66 -5.96 -1.32
C HIS A 22 -10.91 -6.64 -1.92
N VAL A 23 -10.91 -7.98 -2.08
CA VAL A 23 -12.07 -8.75 -2.56
C VAL A 23 -13.35 -8.48 -1.76
N PRO A 24 -13.34 -8.43 -0.40
CA PRO A 24 -14.59 -8.26 0.34
C PRO A 24 -15.22 -6.86 0.20
N LEU A 25 -14.54 -5.87 -0.41
CA LEU A 25 -15.00 -4.47 -0.57
C LEU A 25 -15.65 -3.91 0.70
N GLY A 26 -15.15 -4.32 1.87
CA GLY A 26 -15.71 -3.98 3.17
C GLY A 26 -15.21 -2.63 3.71
N PRO A 27 -15.70 -2.18 4.88
CA PRO A 27 -15.20 -0.97 5.50
C PRO A 27 -13.76 -1.18 6.00
N ALA A 28 -12.88 -0.24 5.66
CA ALA A 28 -11.53 -0.19 6.23
C ALA A 28 -11.57 0.20 7.71
N GLN A 29 -10.55 -0.22 8.46
CA GLN A 29 -10.39 0.22 9.85
C GLN A 29 -10.36 1.75 9.93
N ARG A 30 -10.98 2.29 10.99
CA ARG A 30 -11.03 3.72 11.29
C ARG A 30 -10.51 3.96 12.69
N ASP A 31 -9.60 4.92 12.81
CA ASP A 31 -9.16 5.49 14.09
C ASP A 31 -9.80 6.86 14.24
N ALA A 32 -10.71 6.98 15.20
CA ALA A 32 -11.41 8.24 15.51
C ALA A 32 -10.83 8.97 16.73
N GLN A 33 -9.80 8.42 17.38
CA GLN A 33 -9.29 8.92 18.66
C GLN A 33 -8.00 9.71 18.48
N SER A 34 -7.03 9.21 17.70
CA SER A 34 -5.69 9.83 17.63
C SER A 34 -5.69 11.26 17.08
N PHE A 35 -6.67 11.58 16.23
CA PHE A 35 -6.77 12.89 15.55
C PHE A 35 -8.17 13.52 15.70
N ALA A 36 -8.86 13.26 16.81
CA ALA A 36 -10.19 13.81 17.06
C ALA A 36 -10.23 15.34 16.82
N PRO A 37 -11.26 15.88 16.14
CA PRO A 37 -12.50 15.22 15.70
C PRO A 37 -12.42 14.53 14.33
N PHE A 38 -11.25 14.43 13.72
CA PHE A 38 -11.07 13.93 12.36
C PHE A 38 -10.67 12.45 12.36
N PRO A 39 -11.58 11.52 12.02
CA PRO A 39 -11.24 10.12 11.93
C PRO A 39 -10.31 9.87 10.73
N ILE A 40 -9.35 8.98 10.91
CA ILE A 40 -8.40 8.58 9.88
C ILE A 40 -8.54 7.09 9.55
N HIS A 41 -8.10 6.73 8.35
CA HIS A 41 -7.97 5.35 7.90
C HIS A 41 -6.48 4.99 7.88
N PRO A 42 -5.95 4.36 8.94
CA PRO A 42 -4.54 4.05 9.00
C PRO A 42 -4.19 2.99 7.94
N LEU A 43 -2.95 3.06 7.47
CA LEU A 43 -2.36 1.96 6.72
C LEU A 43 -2.08 0.78 7.68
N PRO A 44 -2.19 -0.47 7.20
CA PRO A 44 -1.72 -1.62 7.97
C PRO A 44 -0.21 -1.49 8.25
N ALA A 45 0.30 -2.23 9.23
CA ALA A 45 1.74 -2.36 9.39
C ALA A 45 2.35 -3.01 8.14
N LEU A 46 3.28 -2.31 7.47
CA LEU A 46 3.93 -2.77 6.25
C LEU A 46 5.40 -3.08 6.54
N GLY A 47 5.85 -4.28 6.18
CA GLY A 47 7.28 -4.66 6.25
C GLY A 47 8.07 -4.18 5.03
N MET A 48 7.98 -2.90 4.69
CA MET A 48 8.58 -2.33 3.47
C MET A 48 10.11 -2.40 3.49
N GLU A 49 10.72 -2.29 4.67
CA GLU A 49 12.15 -2.40 4.91
C GLU A 49 12.73 -3.79 4.57
N ASN A 50 11.89 -4.81 4.46
CA ASN A 50 12.32 -6.17 4.08
C ASN A 50 12.49 -6.32 2.56
N VAL A 51 11.88 -5.44 1.77
CA VAL A 51 11.87 -5.53 0.30
C VAL A 51 12.47 -4.32 -0.40
N ILE A 52 12.54 -3.17 0.28
CA ILE A 52 13.25 -1.98 -0.20
C ILE A 52 14.62 -1.98 0.47
N PRO A 53 15.72 -2.00 -0.30
CA PRO A 53 17.04 -1.99 0.30
C PRO A 53 17.29 -0.73 1.14
N ARG A 54 18.07 -0.91 2.22
CA ARG A 54 18.18 0.06 3.33
C ARG A 54 18.73 1.44 2.90
N ARG A 55 19.52 1.50 1.83
CA ARG A 55 20.07 2.76 1.32
C ARG A 55 18.95 3.58 0.68
N GLU A 56 18.16 2.95 -0.19
CA GLU A 56 17.06 3.52 -0.92
C GLU A 56 15.93 3.91 0.03
N TYR A 57 15.61 3.04 1.00
CA TYR A 57 14.58 3.31 2.01
C TYR A 57 14.81 4.64 2.75
N ARG A 58 16.06 4.94 3.12
CA ARG A 58 16.43 6.20 3.80
C ARG A 58 16.37 7.44 2.91
N GLN A 59 16.41 7.26 1.60
CA GLN A 59 16.32 8.35 0.62
C GLN A 59 14.86 8.63 0.19
N MET A 60 13.95 7.69 0.48
CA MET A 60 12.55 7.79 0.09
C MET A 60 11.69 8.38 1.20
N GLU A 61 10.81 9.30 0.82
CA GLU A 61 9.68 9.71 1.66
C GLU A 61 8.63 8.59 1.76
N ASN A 62 7.74 8.65 2.76
CA ASN A 62 6.75 7.59 3.00
C ASN A 62 5.88 7.29 1.77
N PHE A 63 5.44 8.31 1.02
CA PHE A 63 4.64 8.08 -0.19
C PHE A 63 5.42 7.35 -1.29
N GLN A 64 6.73 7.60 -1.40
CA GLN A 64 7.60 6.92 -2.37
C GLN A 64 7.86 5.47 -1.97
N ARG A 65 8.02 5.21 -0.66
CA ARG A 65 8.13 3.84 -0.12
C ARG A 65 6.87 3.03 -0.44
N LEU A 66 5.69 3.62 -0.27
CA LEU A 66 4.42 2.98 -0.62
C LEU A 66 4.32 2.66 -2.11
N GLY A 67 4.68 3.60 -2.98
CA GLY A 67 4.70 3.38 -4.43
C GLY A 67 5.67 2.28 -4.84
N THR A 68 6.86 2.25 -4.23
CA THR A 68 7.88 1.22 -4.48
C THR A 68 7.42 -0.15 -4.01
N TYR A 69 6.83 -0.21 -2.81
CA TYR A 69 6.25 -1.44 -2.26
C TYR A 69 5.11 -1.96 -3.15
N ALA A 70 4.20 -1.10 -3.60
CA ALA A 70 3.13 -1.46 -4.53
C ALA A 70 3.69 -1.97 -5.87
N ALA A 71 4.71 -1.32 -6.42
CA ALA A 71 5.34 -1.79 -7.65
C ALA A 71 5.95 -3.18 -7.49
N GLY A 72 6.61 -3.45 -6.35
CA GLY A 72 7.11 -4.78 -6.01
C GLY A 72 6.01 -5.84 -5.99
N LEU A 73 4.86 -5.53 -5.36
CA LEU A 73 3.69 -6.41 -5.35
C LEU A 73 3.09 -6.67 -6.74
N ALA A 74 3.23 -5.73 -7.68
CA ALA A 74 2.69 -5.87 -9.02
C ALA A 74 3.53 -6.78 -9.93
N ILE A 75 4.81 -6.96 -9.60
CA ILE A 75 5.80 -7.68 -10.41
C ILE A 75 6.14 -9.05 -9.81
N ALA A 76 5.95 -9.24 -8.51
CA ALA A 76 6.08 -10.53 -7.81
C ALA A 76 5.01 -11.54 -8.26
#